data_AF-A0A067C7V5-F1
#
_entry.id   AF-A0A067C7V5-F1
#
_cell.length_a   1.000
_cell.length_b   1.000
_cell.length_c   1.000
_cell.angle_alpha   90.00
_cell.angle_beta   90.00
_cell.angle_gamma   90.00
#
_symmetry.space_group_name_H-M   'P 1'
#
loop_
_entity.id
_entity.type
_entity.pdbx_description
1 polymer ?
#
loop_
_entity_poly.entity_id
_entity_poly.type
_entity_poly.pdbx_seq_one_letter_code
_entity_poly.pdbx_strand_id
1 'polypeptide(L)'
;MHPEWMVDIPTQLNGTHAGNGEGWLVLPRPDGKRCLVIAANGTTIARTHSGSVLKKFPSALPSGSRKTKYGADQYCVLDCIFNDVDGTFYVLDVMCWKGYLLYDCTAEFRFYWLQDKLSETSAATISSANPFAFQPIPYFDCTPEGLSTAYYGAFSFSKDGLLFYCKAGVYTLGLSPLVLLWKDATTSPYPSQLTIVLTVTEAFACETIEGHVLTTLAPETMTGHEIVAGDLVRCSIETLAWMVADDSSVVVDATGVHFQKRCSAQRGIADSWTKIAHILSTTCSIQHLLEATADVAMDTEG
;
A
#
# COMPACT_ATOMS: atom_id res chain seq x y z
N MET A 1 4.63 -0.55 -5.85
CA MET A 1 4.77 0.54 -4.88
C MET A 1 4.21 0.14 -3.53
N HIS A 2 5.07 -0.10 -2.54
CA HIS A 2 4.68 -0.41 -1.16
C HIS A 2 4.64 0.88 -0.34
N PRO A 3 3.57 1.16 0.42
CA PRO A 3 3.45 2.40 1.18
C PRO A 3 4.35 2.38 2.42
N GLU A 4 4.87 3.55 2.77
CA GLU A 4 5.33 3.81 4.14
C GLU A 4 4.13 4.03 5.06
N TRP A 5 4.33 3.92 6.37
CA TRP A 5 3.30 4.31 7.32
C TRP A 5 3.41 5.80 7.60
N MET A 6 2.27 6.46 7.72
CA MET A 6 2.22 7.89 8.01
C MET A 6 2.62 8.15 9.46
N VAL A 7 3.88 8.53 9.66
CA VAL A 7 4.43 8.96 10.96
C VAL A 7 4.31 10.48 11.11
N ASP A 8 4.59 11.19 10.02
CA ASP A 8 4.49 12.64 9.91
C ASP A 8 3.48 13.03 8.82
N ILE A 9 2.76 14.13 9.04
CA ILE A 9 1.79 14.64 8.07
C ILE A 9 2.54 15.47 7.01
N PRO A 10 2.38 15.19 5.71
CA PRO A 10 2.97 16.00 4.66
C PRO A 10 2.55 17.48 4.77
N THR A 11 3.53 18.39 4.69
CA THR A 11 3.33 19.84 4.86
C THR A 11 2.39 20.48 3.82
N GLN A 12 2.22 19.85 2.65
CA GLN A 12 1.30 20.29 1.60
C GLN A 12 0.24 19.22 1.32
N LEU A 13 -0.38 18.66 2.37
CA LEU A 13 -1.37 17.60 2.23
C LEU A 13 -2.49 17.98 1.23
N ASN A 14 -3.08 19.17 1.36
CA ASN A 14 -4.14 19.69 0.47
C ASN A 14 -3.60 20.39 -0.81
N GLY A 15 -2.29 20.65 -0.92
CA GLY A 15 -1.68 21.21 -2.14
C GLY A 15 -1.94 22.70 -2.45
N THR A 16 -2.61 23.45 -1.56
CA THR A 16 -2.93 24.87 -1.76
C THR A 16 -1.76 25.80 -1.41
N HIS A 17 -0.81 25.95 -2.35
CA HIS A 17 0.22 27.00 -2.51
C HIS A 17 1.25 27.33 -1.39
N ALA A 18 2.39 26.64 -1.44
CA ALA A 18 3.75 27.21 -1.25
C ALA A 18 4.84 26.29 -1.90
N GLY A 19 4.54 25.70 -3.06
CA GLY A 19 5.39 24.71 -3.73
C GLY A 19 4.91 24.40 -5.15
N ASN A 20 5.30 23.25 -5.72
CA ASN A 20 4.93 22.80 -7.07
C ASN A 20 3.42 22.52 -7.27
N GLY A 21 2.58 22.69 -6.22
CA GLY A 21 1.12 22.69 -6.33
C GLY A 21 0.49 21.32 -6.48
N GLU A 22 1.19 20.26 -6.06
CA GLU A 22 0.77 18.89 -6.39
C GLU A 22 -0.18 18.29 -5.35
N GLY A 23 0.03 18.51 -4.05
CA GLY A 23 -0.86 17.97 -3.02
C GLY A 23 -0.93 16.43 -2.99
N TRP A 24 -1.89 15.91 -2.23
CA TRP A 24 -2.10 14.48 -2.06
C TRP A 24 -3.54 14.08 -2.39
N LEU A 25 -3.71 12.82 -2.80
CA LEU A 25 -5.00 12.14 -2.91
C LEU A 25 -5.16 11.21 -1.71
N VAL A 26 -6.38 11.06 -1.22
CA VAL A 26 -6.74 10.11 -0.17
C VAL A 26 -7.70 9.06 -0.71
N LEU A 27 -7.46 7.80 -0.33
CA LEU A 27 -8.25 6.64 -0.76
C LEU A 27 -8.68 5.83 0.47
N PRO A 28 -9.97 5.48 0.61
CA PRO A 28 -10.42 4.46 1.54
C PRO A 28 -9.88 3.11 1.08
N ARG A 29 -8.92 2.55 1.82
CA ARG A 29 -8.27 1.29 1.45
C ARG A 29 -9.22 0.13 1.77
N PRO A 30 -9.62 -0.72 0.80
CA PRO A 30 -10.40 -1.92 1.09
C PRO A 30 -9.62 -2.94 1.93
N ASP A 31 -10.33 -3.69 2.77
CA ASP A 31 -9.84 -4.94 3.31
C ASP A 31 -9.66 -5.99 2.21
N GLY A 32 -8.59 -6.76 2.31
CA GLY A 32 -8.28 -7.83 1.38
C GLY A 32 -6.79 -8.06 1.13
N LYS A 33 -6.50 -8.97 0.21
CA LYS A 33 -5.14 -9.39 -0.16
C LYS A 33 -4.63 -8.52 -1.30
N ARG A 34 -3.62 -7.70 -1.04
CA ARG A 34 -2.93 -6.97 -2.10
C ARG A 34 -2.25 -7.94 -3.08
N CYS A 35 -2.42 -7.69 -4.37
CA CYS A 35 -1.95 -8.57 -5.44
C CYS A 35 -1.63 -7.80 -6.72
N LEU A 36 -0.68 -8.33 -7.48
CA LEU A 36 -0.38 -7.90 -8.83
C LEU A 36 -1.26 -8.68 -9.80
N VAL A 37 -2.06 -8.00 -10.61
CA VAL A 37 -2.89 -8.62 -11.64
C VAL A 37 -2.24 -8.43 -13.00
N ILE A 38 -2.02 -9.52 -13.72
CA ILE A 38 -1.43 -9.53 -15.06
C ILE A 38 -2.41 -10.20 -16.01
N ALA A 39 -2.93 -9.44 -16.97
CA ALA A 39 -3.77 -9.91 -18.06
C ALA A 39 -2.96 -9.92 -19.36
N ALA A 40 -2.65 -11.11 -19.87
CA ALA A 40 -1.83 -11.31 -21.05
C ALA A 40 -2.17 -12.63 -21.74
N ASN A 41 -1.97 -12.70 -23.06
CA ASN A 41 -2.13 -13.93 -23.84
C ASN A 41 -3.47 -14.66 -23.65
N GLY A 42 -4.53 -13.91 -23.36
CA GLY A 42 -5.89 -14.43 -23.20
C GLY A 42 -6.16 -15.09 -21.85
N THR A 43 -5.38 -14.77 -20.83
CA THR A 43 -5.60 -15.20 -19.44
C THR A 43 -5.22 -14.09 -18.47
N THR A 44 -5.82 -14.10 -17.28
CA THR A 44 -5.49 -13.20 -16.18
C THR A 44 -4.93 -14.00 -15.01
N ILE A 45 -3.82 -13.55 -14.44
CA ILE A 45 -3.16 -14.15 -13.29
C ILE A 45 -3.00 -13.08 -12.21
N ALA A 46 -3.56 -13.33 -11.03
CA ALA A 46 -3.30 -12.53 -9.84
C ALA A 46 -2.18 -13.19 -9.03
N ARG A 47 -1.18 -12.43 -8.60
CA ARG A 47 -0.05 -12.90 -7.79
C ARG A 47 0.04 -12.12 -6.49
N THR A 48 0.35 -12.82 -5.42
CA THR A 48 0.61 -12.19 -4.12
C THR A 48 1.95 -11.45 -4.13
N HIS A 49 2.24 -10.71 -3.06
CA HIS A 49 3.53 -10.05 -2.89
C HIS A 49 4.72 -11.02 -2.90
N SER A 50 4.55 -12.28 -2.49
CA SER A 50 5.62 -13.29 -2.57
C SER A 50 5.79 -13.88 -3.98
N GLY A 51 5.03 -13.38 -4.97
CA GLY A 51 5.04 -13.87 -6.35
C GLY A 51 4.21 -15.14 -6.57
N SER A 52 3.72 -15.77 -5.50
CA SER A 52 2.85 -16.94 -5.58
C SER A 52 1.52 -16.61 -6.29
N VAL A 53 0.99 -17.56 -7.07
CA VAL A 53 -0.26 -17.37 -7.80
C VAL A 53 -1.43 -17.39 -6.82
N LEU A 54 -2.14 -16.28 -6.71
CA LEU A 54 -3.37 -16.17 -5.94
C LEU A 54 -4.55 -16.78 -6.72
N LYS A 55 -4.69 -16.41 -8.01
CA LYS A 55 -5.73 -16.92 -8.91
C LYS A 55 -5.27 -16.90 -10.37
N LYS A 56 -5.87 -17.77 -11.18
CA LYS A 56 -5.78 -17.76 -12.66
C LYS A 56 -7.18 -17.92 -13.25
N PHE A 57 -7.60 -16.99 -14.08
CA PHE A 57 -8.98 -16.88 -14.57
C PHE A 57 -9.06 -16.10 -15.89
N PRO A 58 -10.14 -16.24 -16.69
CA PRO A 58 -10.43 -15.31 -17.77
C PRO A 58 -10.98 -13.99 -17.19
N SER A 59 -10.63 -12.83 -17.75
CA SER A 59 -11.24 -11.55 -17.38
C SER A 59 -11.61 -10.72 -18.60
N ALA A 60 -12.47 -9.72 -18.37
CA ALA A 60 -12.80 -8.71 -19.36
C ALA A 60 -11.74 -7.58 -19.47
N LEU A 61 -10.61 -7.69 -18.77
CA LEU A 61 -9.46 -6.81 -18.98
C LEU A 61 -8.85 -7.02 -20.37
N PRO A 62 -8.10 -6.03 -20.91
CA PRO A 62 -7.37 -6.20 -22.15
C PRO A 62 -6.42 -7.40 -22.08
N SER A 63 -6.49 -8.27 -23.08
CA SER A 63 -5.75 -9.53 -23.16
C SER A 63 -5.96 -10.52 -22.00
N GLY A 64 -6.99 -10.31 -21.18
CA GLY A 64 -7.34 -11.14 -20.03
C GLY A 64 -8.15 -12.41 -20.35
N SER A 65 -8.67 -12.53 -21.57
CA SER A 65 -9.44 -13.69 -22.05
C SER A 65 -9.22 -13.92 -23.55
N ARG A 66 -9.69 -15.06 -24.08
CA ARG A 66 -9.70 -15.31 -25.54
C ARG A 66 -10.48 -14.25 -26.33
N LYS A 67 -11.54 -13.68 -25.73
CA LYS A 67 -12.39 -12.66 -26.36
C LYS A 67 -11.75 -11.27 -26.36
N THR A 68 -10.93 -10.98 -25.35
CA THR A 68 -10.25 -9.69 -25.19
C THR A 68 -8.79 -9.73 -25.63
N LYS A 69 -8.35 -10.80 -26.31
CA LYS A 69 -6.98 -10.94 -26.81
C LYS A 69 -6.78 -10.03 -28.02
N TYR A 70 -5.79 -9.14 -27.94
CA TYR A 70 -5.38 -8.25 -29.02
C TYR A 70 -3.87 -8.35 -29.22
N GLY A 71 -3.40 -8.56 -30.45
CA GLY A 71 -1.96 -8.63 -30.77
C GLY A 71 -1.15 -9.63 -29.92
N ALA A 72 0.17 -9.65 -30.12
CA ALA A 72 1.10 -10.39 -29.25
C ALA A 72 1.59 -9.51 -28.09
N ASP A 73 1.72 -8.20 -28.33
CA ASP A 73 2.40 -7.27 -27.41
C ASP A 73 1.43 -6.48 -26.51
N GLN A 74 0.14 -6.80 -26.49
CA GLN A 74 -0.82 -6.12 -25.63
C GLN A 74 -1.06 -6.90 -24.35
N TYR A 75 -0.80 -6.24 -23.22
CA TYR A 75 -1.03 -6.77 -21.88
C TYR A 75 -1.50 -5.65 -20.95
N CYS A 76 -2.08 -6.04 -19.81
CA CYS A 76 -2.52 -5.15 -18.76
C CYS A 76 -1.93 -5.59 -17.42
N VAL A 77 -1.44 -4.64 -16.64
CA VAL A 77 -0.82 -4.86 -15.33
C VAL A 77 -1.42 -3.87 -14.34
N LEU A 78 -2.08 -4.39 -13.32
CA LEU A 78 -2.79 -3.63 -12.29
C LEU A 78 -2.27 -3.96 -10.89
N ASP A 79 -2.28 -2.98 -10.01
CA ASP A 79 -2.13 -3.15 -8.57
C ASP A 79 -3.54 -3.25 -7.97
N CYS A 80 -3.85 -4.35 -7.29
CA CYS A 80 -5.20 -4.59 -6.79
C CYS A 80 -5.20 -5.07 -5.35
N ILE A 81 -6.32 -4.88 -4.68
CA ILE A 81 -6.66 -5.55 -3.43
C ILE A 81 -7.82 -6.50 -3.73
N PHE A 82 -7.57 -7.80 -3.59
CA PHE A 82 -8.60 -8.80 -3.76
C PHE A 82 -9.34 -9.04 -2.45
N ASN A 83 -10.64 -8.76 -2.44
CA ASN A 83 -11.52 -9.08 -1.33
C ASN A 83 -12.19 -10.43 -1.59
N ASP A 84 -11.91 -11.43 -0.74
CA ASP A 84 -12.44 -12.79 -0.88
C ASP A 84 -13.96 -12.86 -0.66
N VAL A 85 -14.52 -11.99 0.19
CA VAL A 85 -15.96 -11.96 0.52
C VAL A 85 -16.77 -11.39 -0.65
N ASP A 86 -16.30 -10.28 -1.21
CA ASP A 86 -16.95 -9.59 -2.32
C ASP A 86 -16.70 -10.27 -3.67
N GLY A 87 -15.69 -11.16 -3.75
CA GLY A 87 -15.23 -11.72 -5.02
C GLY A 87 -14.76 -10.65 -6.00
N THR A 88 -14.21 -9.55 -5.49
CA THR A 88 -13.90 -8.33 -6.26
C THR A 88 -12.43 -7.95 -6.14
N PHE A 89 -11.83 -7.60 -7.27
CA PHE A 89 -10.54 -6.95 -7.36
C PHE A 89 -10.75 -5.43 -7.33
N TYR A 90 -10.50 -4.83 -6.17
CA TYR A 90 -10.45 -3.38 -6.05
C TYR A 90 -9.13 -2.89 -6.64
N VAL A 91 -9.19 -2.17 -7.75
CA VAL A 91 -8.03 -1.70 -8.50
C VAL A 91 -7.51 -0.44 -7.82
N LEU A 92 -6.31 -0.56 -7.26
CA LEU A 92 -5.59 0.52 -6.59
C LEU A 92 -4.81 1.36 -7.60
N ASP A 93 -4.25 0.72 -8.62
CA ASP A 93 -3.36 1.39 -9.56
C ASP A 93 -3.24 0.67 -10.91
N VAL A 94 -2.73 1.38 -11.91
CA VAL A 94 -2.46 0.89 -13.26
C VAL A 94 -0.99 1.15 -13.64
N MET A 95 -0.28 0.08 -13.98
CA MET A 95 1.11 0.15 -14.43
C MET A 95 1.24 -0.06 -15.93
N CYS A 96 0.32 -0.83 -16.52
CA CYS A 96 0.25 -1.03 -17.96
C CYS A 96 -1.19 -1.26 -18.40
N TRP A 97 -1.61 -0.64 -19.50
CA TRP A 97 -2.91 -0.86 -20.12
C TRP A 97 -2.75 -1.03 -21.63
N LYS A 98 -3.13 -2.20 -22.19
CA LYS A 98 -2.98 -2.52 -23.63
C LYS A 98 -1.54 -2.31 -24.16
N GLY A 99 -0.53 -2.57 -23.33
CA GLY A 99 0.89 -2.37 -23.67
C GLY A 99 1.40 -0.93 -23.46
N TYR A 100 0.54 0.04 -23.15
CA TYR A 100 0.99 1.38 -22.74
C TYR A 100 1.48 1.31 -21.30
N LEU A 101 2.77 1.57 -21.09
CA LEU A 101 3.39 1.66 -19.78
C LEU A 101 3.07 3.01 -19.14
N LEU A 102 2.69 2.99 -17.85
CA LEU A 102 2.34 4.19 -17.09
C LEU A 102 3.27 4.45 -15.90
N TYR A 103 4.36 3.70 -15.76
CA TYR A 103 5.28 3.82 -14.62
C TYR A 103 5.79 5.26 -14.40
N ASP A 104 6.11 5.96 -15.49
CA ASP A 104 6.64 7.34 -15.47
C ASP A 104 5.54 8.41 -15.43
N CYS A 105 4.27 8.01 -15.30
CA CYS A 105 3.15 8.93 -15.16
C CYS A 105 2.85 9.24 -13.69
N THR A 106 2.38 10.46 -13.44
CA THR A 106 1.93 10.91 -12.12
C THR A 106 0.77 10.06 -11.59
N ALA A 107 0.63 9.95 -10.27
CA ALA A 107 -0.47 9.23 -9.63
C ALA A 107 -1.83 9.80 -10.03
N GLU A 108 -1.96 11.13 -10.08
CA GLU A 108 -3.20 11.80 -10.51
C GLU A 108 -3.60 11.38 -11.93
N PHE A 109 -2.66 11.38 -12.88
CA PHE A 109 -2.95 10.92 -14.24
C PHE A 109 -3.32 9.44 -14.27
N ARG A 110 -2.56 8.58 -13.57
CA ARG A 110 -2.83 7.13 -13.53
C ARG A 110 -4.21 6.82 -12.97
N PHE A 111 -4.64 7.54 -11.94
CA PHE A 111 -5.94 7.32 -11.31
C PHE A 111 -7.09 7.78 -12.20
N TYR A 112 -7.00 8.98 -12.78
CA TYR A 112 -7.95 9.45 -13.78
C TYR A 112 -8.05 8.48 -14.97
N TRP A 113 -6.90 8.10 -15.53
CA TRP A 113 -6.82 7.21 -16.69
C TRP A 113 -7.37 5.82 -16.40
N LEU A 114 -7.08 5.28 -15.20
CA LEU A 114 -7.63 4.00 -14.74
C LEU A 114 -9.16 4.04 -14.71
N GLN A 115 -9.76 5.05 -14.09
CA GLN A 115 -11.22 5.15 -14.01
C GLN A 115 -11.86 5.24 -15.39
N ASP A 116 -11.35 6.13 -16.24
CA ASP A 116 -11.82 6.31 -17.62
C ASP A 116 -11.74 4.99 -18.41
N LYS A 117 -10.55 4.38 -18.47
CA LYS A 117 -10.32 3.19 -19.29
C LYS A 117 -10.99 1.93 -18.76
N LEU A 118 -11.12 1.79 -17.44
CA LEU A 118 -11.83 0.64 -16.86
C LEU A 118 -13.33 0.73 -17.13
N SER A 119 -13.90 1.95 -17.15
CA SER A 119 -15.32 2.19 -17.46
C SER A 119 -15.72 1.81 -18.89
N GLU A 120 -14.77 1.84 -19.84
CA GLU A 120 -14.96 1.38 -21.22
C GLU A 120 -15.06 -0.16 -21.34
N THR A 121 -14.81 -0.90 -20.26
CA THR A 121 -14.81 -2.37 -20.25
C THR A 121 -16.01 -2.95 -19.51
N SER A 122 -16.27 -4.24 -19.72
CA SER A 122 -17.23 -5.00 -18.90
C SER A 122 -16.59 -5.64 -17.67
N ALA A 123 -15.40 -5.20 -17.25
CA ALA A 123 -14.64 -5.80 -16.14
C ALA A 123 -15.33 -5.65 -14.78
N ALA A 124 -16.20 -4.65 -14.62
CA ALA A 124 -17.03 -4.50 -13.42
C ALA A 124 -18.18 -5.52 -13.33
N THR A 125 -18.57 -6.16 -14.44
CA THR A 125 -19.71 -7.08 -14.49
C THR A 125 -19.27 -8.53 -14.40
N ILE A 126 -19.85 -9.27 -13.45
CA ILE A 126 -19.58 -10.70 -13.29
C ILE A 126 -20.26 -11.49 -14.42
N SER A 127 -19.51 -12.39 -15.04
CA SER A 127 -20.01 -13.34 -16.04
C SER A 127 -19.13 -14.60 -16.08
N SER A 128 -19.52 -15.62 -16.86
CA SER A 128 -18.69 -16.83 -17.04
C SER A 128 -17.32 -16.54 -17.66
N ALA A 129 -17.18 -15.44 -18.41
CA ALA A 129 -15.93 -15.00 -19.02
C ALA A 129 -15.18 -13.94 -18.17
N ASN A 130 -15.78 -13.49 -17.07
CA ASN A 130 -15.23 -12.52 -16.11
C ASN A 130 -15.78 -12.85 -14.71
N PRO A 131 -15.27 -13.89 -14.03
CA PRO A 131 -15.86 -14.42 -12.80
C PRO A 131 -15.61 -13.52 -11.57
N PHE A 132 -14.73 -12.52 -11.68
CA PHE A 132 -14.43 -11.55 -10.64
C PHE A 132 -14.59 -10.14 -11.19
N ALA A 133 -15.26 -9.27 -10.43
CA ALA A 133 -15.39 -7.87 -10.81
C ALA A 133 -14.08 -7.12 -10.58
N PHE A 134 -13.80 -6.13 -11.44
CA PHE A 134 -12.76 -5.13 -11.25
C PHE A 134 -13.42 -3.78 -11.03
N GLN A 135 -13.18 -3.17 -9.87
CA GLN A 135 -13.73 -1.87 -9.51
C GLN A 135 -12.59 -0.94 -9.09
N PRO A 136 -12.49 0.28 -9.62
CA PRO A 136 -11.46 1.21 -9.16
C PRO A 136 -11.79 1.65 -7.73
N ILE A 137 -10.78 1.79 -6.88
CA ILE A 137 -10.95 2.38 -5.55
C ILE A 137 -11.28 3.87 -5.76
N PRO A 138 -12.33 4.42 -5.10
CA PRO A 138 -12.58 5.85 -5.17
C PRO A 138 -11.41 6.62 -4.54
N TYR A 139 -11.10 7.79 -5.08
CA TYR A 139 -10.09 8.68 -4.53
C TYR A 139 -10.67 10.08 -4.42
N PHE A 140 -10.12 10.86 -3.50
CA PHE A 140 -10.54 12.23 -3.23
C PHE A 140 -9.30 13.11 -3.11
N ASP A 141 -9.43 14.38 -3.44
CA ASP A 141 -8.43 15.37 -3.04
C ASP A 141 -8.37 15.44 -1.51
N CYS A 142 -7.18 15.70 -0.96
CA CYS A 142 -7.01 15.90 0.48
C CYS A 142 -7.51 17.28 0.95
N THR A 143 -8.73 17.66 0.58
CA THR A 143 -9.47 18.76 1.22
C THR A 143 -10.13 18.27 2.51
N PRO A 144 -10.62 19.15 3.39
CA PRO A 144 -11.38 18.74 4.57
C PRO A 144 -12.56 17.83 4.22
N GLU A 145 -13.28 18.12 3.14
CA GLU A 145 -14.42 17.33 2.65
C GLU A 145 -13.97 15.99 2.06
N GLY A 146 -12.89 15.98 1.26
CA GLY A 146 -12.37 14.77 0.64
C GLY A 146 -11.81 13.78 1.67
N LEU A 147 -11.03 14.26 2.64
CA LEU A 147 -10.55 13.46 3.76
C LEU A 147 -11.70 12.96 4.63
N SER A 148 -12.68 13.82 4.95
CA SER A 148 -13.87 13.42 5.70
C SER A 148 -14.66 12.33 4.96
N THR A 149 -14.79 12.45 3.64
CA THR A 149 -15.49 11.44 2.81
C THR A 149 -14.75 10.12 2.81
N ALA A 150 -13.42 10.11 2.66
CA ALA A 150 -12.62 8.88 2.70
C ALA A 150 -12.68 8.20 4.09
N TYR A 151 -12.64 8.99 5.17
CA TYR A 151 -12.61 8.48 6.53
C TYR A 151 -14.01 8.03 7.02
N TYR A 152 -15.01 8.92 6.98
CA TYR A 152 -16.36 8.66 7.52
C TYR A 152 -17.29 7.97 6.51
N GLY A 153 -16.99 8.04 5.22
CA GLY A 153 -17.86 7.52 4.16
C GLY A 153 -18.07 6.02 4.24
N ALA A 154 -19.27 5.59 3.85
CA ALA A 154 -19.60 4.19 3.64
C ALA A 154 -19.25 3.78 2.20
N PHE A 155 -18.62 2.64 2.05
CA PHE A 155 -18.21 2.07 0.75
C PHE A 155 -18.78 0.67 0.61
N SER A 156 -18.74 0.11 -0.60
CA SER A 156 -19.18 -1.26 -0.87
C SER A 156 -18.29 -2.35 -0.23
N PHE A 157 -17.23 -1.94 0.45
CA PHE A 157 -16.27 -2.79 1.13
C PHE A 157 -15.98 -2.26 2.55
N SER A 158 -15.55 -3.17 3.42
CA SER A 158 -14.94 -2.81 4.70
C SER A 158 -13.59 -2.12 4.46
N LYS A 159 -13.34 -1.00 5.14
CA LYS A 159 -12.05 -0.33 5.10
C LYS A 159 -11.00 -1.10 5.92
N ASP A 160 -9.75 -1.01 5.50
CA ASP A 160 -8.55 -1.42 6.23
C ASP A 160 -7.50 -0.31 6.12
N GLY A 161 -7.88 0.88 6.58
CA GLY A 161 -7.06 2.10 6.57
C GLY A 161 -7.38 3.09 5.45
N LEU A 162 -6.57 4.13 5.40
CA LEU A 162 -6.51 5.12 4.33
C LEU A 162 -5.15 5.06 3.64
N LEU A 163 -5.14 5.25 2.33
CA LEU A 163 -3.91 5.47 1.57
C LEU A 163 -3.85 6.92 1.12
N PHE A 164 -2.66 7.49 1.18
CA PHE A 164 -2.37 8.83 0.68
C PHE A 164 -1.35 8.72 -0.45
N TYR A 165 -1.64 9.29 -1.61
CA TYR A 165 -0.75 9.30 -2.76
C TYR A 165 -0.36 10.74 -3.09
N CYS A 166 0.94 11.02 -3.16
CA CYS A 166 1.40 12.29 -3.71
C CYS A 166 0.96 12.39 -5.17
N LYS A 167 0.28 13.47 -5.58
CA LYS A 167 -0.33 13.55 -6.92
C LYS A 167 0.67 13.34 -8.04
N ALA A 168 1.87 13.92 -7.93
CA ALA A 168 2.91 13.76 -8.93
C ALA A 168 3.79 12.52 -8.76
N GLY A 169 3.54 11.71 -7.73
CA GLY A 169 4.30 10.50 -7.49
C GLY A 169 4.21 9.52 -8.66
N VAL A 170 5.36 9.13 -9.19
CA VAL A 170 5.48 8.07 -10.21
C VAL A 170 5.39 6.68 -9.56
N TYR A 171 5.04 5.66 -10.32
CA TYR A 171 4.92 4.30 -9.76
C TYR A 171 6.30 3.65 -9.63
N THR A 172 6.85 3.60 -8.41
CA THR A 172 8.11 2.91 -8.13
C THR A 172 7.88 1.53 -7.50
N LEU A 173 8.80 0.60 -7.76
CA LEU A 173 8.82 -0.70 -7.10
C LEU A 173 9.54 -0.58 -5.75
N GLY A 174 9.09 -1.33 -4.75
CA GLY A 174 9.60 -1.24 -3.38
C GLY A 174 8.86 -0.24 -2.51
N LEU A 175 9.41 0.02 -1.32
CA LEU A 175 8.94 1.04 -0.38
C LEU A 175 9.01 2.43 -1.04
N SER A 176 7.99 3.26 -0.84
CA SER A 176 7.94 4.59 -1.42
C SER A 176 7.38 5.59 -0.41
N PRO A 177 8.09 6.71 -0.14
CA PRO A 177 7.58 7.78 0.72
C PRO A 177 6.46 8.59 0.04
N LEU A 178 6.25 8.39 -1.27
CA LEU A 178 5.20 9.06 -2.05
C LEU A 178 3.84 8.38 -1.91
N VAL A 179 3.77 7.29 -1.14
CA VAL A 179 2.52 6.64 -0.74
C VAL A 179 2.56 6.34 0.73
N LEU A 180 1.59 6.87 1.47
CA LEU A 180 1.50 6.69 2.91
C LEU A 180 0.26 5.87 3.27
N LEU A 181 0.40 5.01 4.28
CA LEU A 181 -0.67 4.23 4.88
C LEU A 181 -0.95 4.78 6.28
N TRP A 182 -2.21 5.10 6.51
CA TRP A 182 -2.70 5.56 7.81
C TRP A 182 -3.81 4.65 8.30
N LYS A 183 -3.83 4.31 9.59
CA LYS A 183 -4.85 3.46 10.19
C LYS A 183 -5.21 3.90 11.60
N ASP A 184 -6.45 3.61 11.95
CA ASP A 184 -6.93 3.69 13.32
C ASP A 184 -8.04 2.65 13.57
N ALA A 185 -8.63 2.69 14.77
CA ALA A 185 -9.69 1.77 15.15
C ALA A 185 -11.01 1.97 14.38
N THR A 186 -11.22 3.13 13.75
CA THR A 186 -12.42 3.41 12.95
C THR A 186 -12.27 2.94 11.50
N THR A 187 -11.07 3.01 10.94
CA THR A 187 -10.80 2.69 9.53
C THR A 187 -10.33 1.26 9.30
N SER A 188 -9.99 0.51 10.35
CA SER A 188 -9.53 -0.88 10.27
C SER A 188 -10.26 -1.77 11.27
N PRO A 189 -10.77 -2.95 10.86
CA PRO A 189 -11.33 -3.94 11.78
C PRO A 189 -10.24 -4.66 12.58
N TYR A 190 -8.97 -4.52 12.18
CA TYR A 190 -7.84 -5.17 12.81
C TYR A 190 -7.18 -4.24 13.83
N PRO A 191 -6.99 -4.69 15.07
CA PRO A 191 -6.33 -3.89 16.09
C PRO A 191 -4.85 -3.69 15.75
N SER A 192 -4.36 -2.47 15.98
CA SER A 192 -2.94 -2.19 15.95
C SER A 192 -2.21 -2.99 17.03
N GLN A 193 -1.15 -3.67 16.64
CA GLN A 193 -0.30 -4.45 17.53
C GLN A 193 1.14 -4.01 17.33
N LEU A 194 1.90 -3.86 18.42
CA LEU A 194 3.34 -3.62 18.41
C LEU A 194 4.10 -4.89 18.00
N THR A 195 3.81 -5.36 16.79
CA THR A 195 4.46 -6.50 16.16
C THR A 195 4.98 -6.10 14.79
N ILE A 196 6.19 -6.54 14.48
CA ILE A 196 6.87 -6.23 13.23
C ILE A 196 7.34 -7.52 12.58
N VAL A 197 7.30 -7.56 11.25
CA VAL A 197 7.94 -8.62 10.46
C VAL A 197 9.31 -8.15 10.01
N LEU A 198 10.35 -8.93 10.26
CA LEU A 198 11.74 -8.60 9.93
C LEU A 198 12.35 -9.68 9.05
N THR A 199 13.31 -9.30 8.20
CA THR A 199 14.14 -10.22 7.42
C THR A 199 15.33 -10.65 8.26
N VAL A 200 15.64 -11.95 8.25
CA VAL A 200 16.84 -12.49 8.92
C VAL A 200 18.03 -12.46 7.97
N THR A 201 19.14 -11.86 8.37
CA THR A 201 20.38 -11.80 7.59
C THR A 201 21.29 -13.01 7.86
N GLU A 202 22.38 -13.12 7.11
CA GLU A 202 23.41 -14.16 7.33
C GLU A 202 24.07 -14.06 8.72
N ALA A 203 24.12 -12.86 9.31
CA ALA A 203 24.67 -12.61 10.63
C ALA A 203 23.63 -12.81 11.76
N PHE A 204 22.48 -13.40 11.45
CA PHE A 204 21.33 -13.58 12.36
C PHE A 204 20.69 -12.27 12.85
N ALA A 205 21.09 -11.14 12.27
CA ALA A 205 20.45 -9.85 12.51
C ALA A 205 19.06 -9.84 11.84
N CYS A 206 18.10 -9.20 12.50
CA CYS A 206 16.75 -9.04 12.00
C CYS A 206 16.53 -7.59 11.59
N GLU A 207 16.31 -7.36 10.30
CA GLU A 207 16.20 -6.04 9.71
C GLU A 207 14.80 -5.71 9.15
N THR A 208 14.45 -4.43 9.18
CA THR A 208 13.25 -3.90 8.50
C THR A 208 13.44 -3.88 6.98
N ILE A 209 12.40 -3.53 6.23
CA ILE A 209 12.50 -3.44 4.76
C ILE A 209 13.51 -2.38 4.28
N GLU A 210 13.83 -1.39 5.12
CA GLU A 210 14.84 -0.35 4.87
C GLU A 210 16.25 -0.77 5.33
N GLY A 211 16.40 -1.91 5.99
CA GLY A 211 17.69 -2.40 6.50
C GLY A 211 18.04 -1.96 7.92
N HIS A 212 17.09 -1.41 8.70
CA HIS A 212 17.35 -1.12 10.11
C HIS A 212 17.34 -2.41 10.92
N VAL A 213 18.47 -2.75 11.52
CA VAL A 213 18.59 -3.91 12.42
C VAL A 213 17.96 -3.57 13.76
N LEU A 214 16.92 -4.33 14.15
CA LEU A 214 16.22 -4.11 15.43
C LEU A 214 16.59 -5.13 16.51
N THR A 215 17.10 -6.29 16.13
CA THR A 215 17.54 -7.33 17.06
C THR A 215 18.44 -8.35 16.36
N THR A 216 19.10 -9.22 17.12
CA THR A 216 19.84 -10.37 16.60
C THR A 216 19.29 -11.63 17.27
N LEU A 217 18.94 -12.64 16.47
CA LEU A 217 18.44 -13.90 17.00
C LEU A 217 19.56 -14.72 17.61
N ALA A 218 19.26 -15.36 18.74
CA ALA A 218 20.18 -16.31 19.36
C ALA A 218 20.30 -17.57 18.47
N PRO A 219 21.49 -18.22 18.38
CA PRO A 219 21.67 -19.43 17.57
C PRO A 219 20.72 -20.58 17.92
N GLU A 220 20.29 -20.66 19.18
CA GLU A 220 19.31 -21.65 19.65
C GLU A 220 17.93 -21.40 19.03
N THR A 221 17.51 -20.14 18.90
CA THR A 221 16.26 -19.77 18.24
C THR A 221 16.31 -20.10 16.75
N MET A 222 17.43 -19.82 16.09
CA MET A 222 17.64 -20.14 14.68
C MET A 222 17.47 -21.64 14.43
N THR A 223 18.15 -22.46 15.23
CA THR A 223 18.13 -23.93 15.10
C THR A 223 16.77 -24.50 15.48
N GLY A 224 16.18 -24.04 16.59
CA GLY A 224 14.91 -24.58 17.11
C GLY A 224 13.69 -24.30 16.23
N HIS A 225 13.75 -23.29 15.38
CA HIS A 225 12.68 -22.91 14.45
C HIS A 225 13.05 -23.10 12.97
N GLU A 226 14.18 -23.76 12.69
CA GLU A 226 14.69 -24.01 11.33
C GLU A 226 14.76 -22.73 10.48
N ILE A 227 15.15 -21.61 11.11
CA ILE A 227 15.23 -20.30 10.46
C ILE A 227 16.54 -20.22 9.66
N VAL A 228 16.46 -19.71 8.44
CA VAL A 228 17.61 -19.45 7.58
C VAL A 228 17.64 -17.99 7.13
N ALA A 229 18.80 -17.53 6.65
CA ALA A 229 18.91 -16.20 6.08
C ALA A 229 17.90 -16.00 4.93
N GLY A 230 17.27 -14.83 4.89
CA GLY A 230 16.17 -14.49 3.97
C GLY A 230 14.78 -14.88 4.49
N ASP A 231 14.67 -15.66 5.56
CA ASP A 231 13.37 -15.91 6.20
C ASP A 231 12.82 -14.62 6.81
N LEU A 232 11.48 -14.56 6.87
CA LEU A 232 10.77 -13.50 7.57
C LEU A 232 10.33 -14.01 8.94
N VAL A 233 10.58 -13.23 9.97
CA VAL A 233 10.20 -13.53 11.36
C VAL A 233 9.29 -12.45 11.91
N ARG A 234 8.33 -12.81 12.74
CA ARG A 234 7.52 -11.86 13.49
C ARG A 234 8.11 -11.69 14.88
N CYS A 235 8.29 -10.44 15.28
CA CYS A 235 8.71 -10.04 16.62
C CYS A 235 7.66 -9.13 17.25
N SER A 236 7.49 -9.19 18.58
CA SER A 236 6.88 -8.10 19.36
C SER A 236 7.94 -7.08 19.74
N ILE A 237 7.52 -5.84 19.94
CA ILE A 237 8.34 -4.73 20.39
C ILE A 237 7.65 -4.07 21.58
N GLU A 238 8.42 -3.70 22.62
CA GLU A 238 7.91 -2.94 23.75
C GLU A 238 7.92 -1.43 23.46
N THR A 239 9.06 -0.91 23.01
CA THR A 239 9.19 0.51 22.64
C THR A 239 10.02 0.69 21.37
N LEU A 240 9.76 1.79 20.66
CA LEU A 240 10.53 2.24 19.50
C LEU A 240 10.79 3.74 19.65
N ALA A 241 12.03 4.16 19.49
CA ALA A 241 12.43 5.54 19.33
C ALA A 241 13.14 5.72 17.99
N TRP A 242 13.04 6.91 17.41
CA TRP A 242 13.75 7.25 16.19
C TRP A 242 14.21 8.71 16.22
N MET A 243 15.31 8.98 15.53
CA MET A 243 15.83 10.32 15.34
C MET A 243 16.36 10.48 13.93
N VAL A 244 16.22 11.68 13.39
CA VAL A 244 16.85 12.07 12.12
C VAL A 244 18.22 12.65 12.47
N ALA A 245 19.28 12.03 11.96
CA ALA A 245 20.65 12.50 12.11
C ALA A 245 20.92 13.69 11.16
N ASP A 246 22.03 14.39 11.39
CA ASP A 246 22.42 15.58 10.62
C ASP A 246 22.59 15.31 9.12
N ASP A 247 22.91 14.06 8.74
CA ASP A 247 23.03 13.61 7.36
C ASP A 247 21.70 13.18 6.73
N SER A 248 20.58 13.46 7.40
CA SER A 248 19.22 13.02 7.05
C SER A 248 18.99 11.51 7.12
N SER A 249 19.93 10.73 7.66
CA SER A 249 19.69 9.31 7.95
C SER A 249 18.79 9.17 9.16
N VAL A 250 17.98 8.11 9.19
CA VAL A 250 17.14 7.79 10.34
C VAL A 250 17.84 6.74 11.18
N VAL A 251 18.00 7.02 12.47
CA VAL A 251 18.45 6.04 13.47
C VAL A 251 17.21 5.55 14.21
N VAL A 252 17.03 4.23 14.24
CA VAL A 252 15.90 3.57 14.89
C VAL A 252 16.43 2.71 16.03
N ASP A 253 15.89 2.90 17.22
CA ASP A 253 16.21 2.12 18.42
C ASP A 253 14.94 1.43 18.95
N ALA A 254 14.99 0.11 19.05
CA ALA A 254 13.89 -0.72 19.51
C ALA A 254 14.30 -1.48 20.77
N THR A 255 13.47 -1.44 21.81
CA THR A 255 13.70 -2.21 23.04
C THR A 255 12.60 -3.25 23.28
N GLY A 256 12.93 -4.31 24.03
CA GLY A 256 12.02 -5.43 24.26
C GLY A 256 11.61 -6.15 22.98
N VAL A 257 12.55 -6.31 22.03
CA VAL A 257 12.27 -7.02 20.78
C VAL A 257 12.31 -8.53 21.01
N HIS A 258 11.15 -9.19 20.98
CA HIS A 258 11.01 -10.61 21.26
C HIS A 258 10.52 -11.38 20.04
N PHE A 259 11.26 -12.42 19.65
CA PHE A 259 10.84 -13.36 18.60
C PHE A 259 9.53 -14.04 18.99
N GLN A 260 8.57 -14.08 18.05
CA GLN A 260 7.30 -14.78 18.24
C GLN A 260 7.23 -16.03 17.38
N LYS A 261 7.50 -15.90 16.08
CA LYS A 261 7.43 -17.01 15.13
C LYS A 261 8.12 -16.71 13.81
N ARG A 262 8.49 -17.77 13.10
CA ARG A 262 8.78 -17.74 11.67
C ARG A 262 7.48 -17.49 10.87
N CYS A 263 7.54 -16.62 9.87
CA CYS A 263 6.41 -16.33 8.99
C CYS A 263 6.22 -17.44 7.96
N SER A 264 5.01 -17.55 7.41
CA SER A 264 4.77 -18.44 6.27
C SER A 264 5.43 -17.87 5.00
N ALA A 265 5.75 -18.74 4.04
CA ALA A 265 6.26 -18.34 2.72
C ALA A 265 5.28 -17.47 1.90
N GLN A 266 4.04 -17.31 2.36
CA GLN A 266 3.09 -16.36 1.77
C GLN A 266 3.33 -14.92 2.20
N ARG A 267 3.99 -14.70 3.35
CA ARG A 267 4.49 -13.38 3.73
C ARG A 267 5.64 -13.04 2.79
N GLY A 268 5.49 -11.99 1.99
CA GLY A 268 6.42 -11.67 0.90
C GLY A 268 7.50 -10.64 1.24
N ILE A 269 7.34 -9.86 2.31
CA ILE A 269 8.26 -8.75 2.68
C ILE A 269 8.32 -8.52 4.18
N ALA A 270 9.41 -7.93 4.65
CA ALA A 270 9.48 -7.31 5.96
C ALA A 270 8.52 -6.11 6.07
N ASP A 271 8.24 -5.70 7.30
CA ASP A 271 7.58 -4.44 7.60
C ASP A 271 8.62 -3.32 7.67
N SER A 272 8.17 -2.09 7.41
CA SER A 272 8.91 -0.86 7.69
C SER A 272 8.92 -0.57 9.19
N TRP A 273 9.98 0.06 9.70
CA TRP A 273 10.00 0.57 11.08
C TRP A 273 8.88 1.60 11.33
N THR A 274 8.49 2.34 10.29
CA THR A 274 7.42 3.35 10.35
C THR A 274 6.09 2.74 10.78
N LYS A 275 5.88 1.43 10.60
CA LYS A 275 4.72 0.71 11.11
C LYS A 275 4.55 0.87 12.61
N ILE A 276 5.63 0.63 13.34
CA ILE A 276 5.62 0.67 14.81
C ILE A 276 5.60 2.13 15.27
N ALA A 277 6.34 3.00 14.58
CA ALA A 277 6.31 4.44 14.83
C ALA A 277 4.89 5.01 14.67
N HIS A 278 4.15 4.63 13.63
CA HIS A 278 2.76 5.06 13.41
C HIS A 278 1.83 4.61 14.54
N ILE A 279 1.98 3.38 15.04
CA ILE A 279 1.15 2.87 16.15
C ILE A 279 1.44 3.62 17.46
N LEU A 280 2.69 4.01 17.68
CA LEU A 280 3.12 4.74 18.88
C LEU A 280 2.95 6.25 18.75
N SER A 281 2.84 6.77 17.53
CA SER A 281 2.73 8.20 17.25
C SER A 281 1.42 8.76 17.78
N THR A 282 1.52 9.87 18.49
CA THR A 282 0.38 10.70 18.92
C THR A 282 0.20 11.93 18.05
N THR A 283 1.12 12.19 17.12
CA THR A 283 1.17 13.41 16.31
C THR A 283 0.41 13.29 14.99
N CYS A 284 -0.03 12.09 14.61
CA CYS A 284 -0.74 11.86 13.35
C CYS A 284 -2.16 11.31 13.56
N SER A 285 -2.96 11.95 14.41
CA SER A 285 -4.38 11.59 14.59
C SER A 285 -5.24 12.06 13.40
N ILE A 286 -6.46 11.53 13.28
CA ILE A 286 -7.42 12.03 12.26
C ILE A 286 -7.72 13.52 12.43
N GLN A 287 -7.71 14.02 13.68
CA GLN A 287 -7.92 15.43 13.97
C GLN A 287 -6.78 16.27 13.39
N HIS A 288 -5.53 15.87 13.61
CA HIS A 288 -4.36 16.55 13.04
C HIS A 288 -4.36 16.50 11.51
N LEU A 289 -4.82 15.39 10.91
CA LEU A 289 -4.98 15.30 9.46
C LEU A 289 -6.03 16.28 8.93
N LEU A 290 -7.19 16.36 9.57
CA LEU A 290 -8.24 17.31 9.19
C LEU A 290 -7.77 18.77 9.36
N GLU A 291 -7.06 19.08 10.43
CA GLU A 291 -6.41 20.38 10.64
C GLU A 291 -5.41 20.69 9.52
N ALA A 292 -4.53 19.75 9.17
CA ALA A 292 -3.56 19.92 8.09
C ALA A 292 -4.22 20.08 6.71
N THR A 293 -5.42 19.55 6.50
CA THR A 293 -6.20 19.84 5.28
C THR A 293 -6.88 21.23 5.30
N ALA A 294 -7.08 21.79 6.49
CA ALA A 294 -7.80 23.05 6.73
C ALA A 294 -6.87 24.25 6.95
N ASP A 295 -5.60 24.05 7.33
CA ASP A 295 -4.57 25.07 7.56
C ASP A 295 -4.21 25.84 6.28
N VAL A 296 -5.17 26.67 5.88
CA VAL A 296 -5.23 27.49 4.67
C VAL A 296 -5.76 28.90 5.03
N ALA A 297 -5.99 29.20 6.31
CA ALA A 297 -6.54 30.50 6.72
C ALA A 297 -5.67 31.15 7.80
N MET A 298 -4.63 31.87 7.39
CA MET A 298 -4.20 33.18 7.92
C MET A 298 -2.78 33.48 7.40
N ASP A 299 -2.69 34.04 6.19
CA ASP A 299 -1.61 34.98 5.80
C ASP A 299 -2.00 35.65 4.46
N THR A 300 -3.12 36.37 4.51
CA THR A 300 -3.41 37.44 3.55
C THR A 300 -3.86 38.66 4.34
N GLU A 301 -2.89 39.38 4.89
CA GLU A 301 -2.89 40.86 5.01
C GLU A 301 -1.52 41.31 5.56
N GLY A 302 -0.69 41.83 4.64
CA GLY A 302 0.61 42.43 4.92
C GLY A 302 1.15 43.12 3.68
#